data_AF-A0A126QUR3-F1
#
_entry.id   AF-A0A126QUR3-F1
#
_cell.length_a   1.000
_cell.length_b   1.000
_cell.length_c   1.000
_cell.angle_alpha   90.00
_cell.angle_beta   90.00
_cell.angle_gamma   90.00
#
_symmetry.space_group_name_H-M   'P 1'
#
loop_
_entity.id
_entity.type
_entity.pdbx_description
1 polymer ?
#
loop_
_entity_poly.entity_id
_entity_poly.type
_entity_poly.pdbx_seq_one_letter_code
_entity_poly.pdbx_strand_id
1 'polypeptide(L)'
;MTSSRKDIRIKRSTADRLLDGVKERILQVNANDSFCYRIKRAVVFGSYVNDPEKDTLGDLDIGIEFEAKYPLNSKEFRDKEMECRSSNWFTAMIWPREEVVRYLRNRSGYISIHDLVTDHEAVFSKDIIELEVSP
;
A
#
# COMPACT_ATOMS: atom_id res chain seq x y z
N MET A 1 -17.16 -3.71 -18.30
CA MET A 1 -16.97 -2.29 -18.69
C MET A 1 -15.78 -1.75 -17.90
N THR A 2 -14.58 -1.90 -18.44
CA THR A 2 -13.36 -1.35 -17.84
C THR A 2 -13.36 0.14 -18.10
N SER A 3 -13.50 0.93 -17.03
CA SER A 3 -13.39 2.39 -17.10
C SER A 3 -11.98 2.72 -17.57
N SER A 4 -11.85 3.11 -18.83
CA SER A 4 -10.67 3.78 -19.34
C SER A 4 -10.57 5.11 -18.60
N ARG A 5 -9.78 5.13 -17.51
CA ARG A 5 -9.39 6.37 -16.86
C ARG A 5 -8.58 7.15 -17.90
N LYS A 6 -9.25 8.08 -18.55
CA LYS A 6 -8.70 9.18 -19.35
C LYS A 6 -7.31 9.55 -18.80
N ASP A 7 -6.29 9.64 -19.66
CA ASP A 7 -4.86 9.83 -19.35
C ASP A 7 -4.53 10.89 -18.28
N ILE A 8 -4.80 10.61 -17.01
CA ILE A 8 -4.35 11.47 -15.91
C ILE A 8 -2.97 10.97 -15.53
N ARG A 9 -1.94 11.67 -16.01
CA ARG A 9 -0.55 11.39 -15.70
C ARG A 9 -0.03 12.37 -14.65
N ILE A 10 0.84 11.89 -13.78
CA ILE A 10 1.59 12.70 -12.82
C ILE A 10 3.01 12.95 -13.34
N LYS A 11 3.56 14.12 -13.04
CA LYS A 11 5.00 14.36 -13.23
C LYS A 11 5.82 13.42 -12.34
N ARG A 12 7.01 13.03 -12.78
CA ARG A 12 7.94 12.24 -11.97
C ARG A 12 8.24 12.90 -10.63
N SER A 13 8.44 14.21 -10.60
CA SER A 13 8.62 14.97 -9.36
C SER A 13 7.44 14.85 -8.37
N THR A 14 6.22 14.63 -8.89
CA THR A 14 5.05 14.35 -8.04
C THR A 14 5.10 12.92 -7.51
N ALA A 15 5.54 11.95 -8.33
CA ALA A 15 5.75 10.58 -7.88
C ALA A 15 6.84 10.49 -6.80
N ASP A 16 7.94 11.24 -6.93
CA ASP A 16 9.00 11.32 -5.92
C ASP A 16 8.47 11.78 -4.56
N ARG A 17 7.70 12.88 -4.56
CA ARG A 17 7.06 13.38 -3.33
C ARG A 17 6.04 12.39 -2.74
N LEU A 18 5.29 11.69 -3.60
CA LEU A 18 4.37 10.65 -3.14
C LEU A 18 5.14 9.49 -2.51
N LEU A 19 6.25 9.08 -3.11
CA LEU A 19 7.12 8.02 -2.63
C LEU A 19 7.73 8.36 -1.26
N ASP A 20 8.26 9.58 -1.08
CA ASP A 20 8.81 10.00 0.20
C ASP A 20 7.73 9.99 1.30
N GLY A 21 6.52 10.46 0.98
CA GLY A 21 5.41 10.33 1.90
C GLY A 21 5.01 8.87 2.19
N VAL A 22 5.09 7.97 1.21
CA VAL A 22 4.84 6.54 1.44
C VAL A 22 5.87 5.95 2.38
N LYS A 23 7.17 6.24 2.18
CA LYS A 23 8.25 5.80 3.07
C LYS A 23 7.97 6.22 4.52
N GLU A 24 7.68 7.50 4.74
CA GLU A 24 7.33 8.02 6.09
C GLU A 24 6.14 7.29 6.71
N ARG A 25 5.09 7.00 5.93
CA ARG A 25 3.89 6.31 6.44
C ARG A 25 4.12 4.83 6.70
N ILE A 26 4.98 4.16 5.93
CA ILE A 26 5.42 2.79 6.23
C ILE A 26 6.05 2.76 7.63
N LEU A 27 6.94 3.71 7.91
CA LEU A 27 7.62 3.82 9.19
C LEU A 27 6.62 4.04 10.34
N GLN A 28 5.65 4.93 10.13
CA GLN A 28 4.58 5.22 11.10
C GLN A 28 3.69 4.01 11.37
N VAL A 29 3.33 3.23 10.35
CA VAL A 29 2.54 1.99 10.51
C VAL A 29 3.30 0.98 11.36
N ASN A 30 4.59 0.80 11.08
CA ASN A 30 5.40 -0.19 11.78
C ASN A 30 5.60 0.16 13.25
N ALA A 31 5.85 1.44 13.56
CA ALA A 31 6.02 1.92 14.92
C ALA A 31 4.71 2.09 15.74
N ASN A 32 3.54 2.13 15.09
CA ASN A 32 2.27 2.41 15.77
C ASN A 32 1.46 1.14 16.08
N ASP A 33 1.32 0.81 17.36
CA ASP A 33 0.58 -0.37 17.85
C ASP A 33 -0.94 -0.29 17.68
N SER A 34 -1.48 0.87 17.26
CA SER A 34 -2.90 1.00 16.92
C SER A 34 -3.29 0.24 15.65
N PHE A 35 -2.33 -0.10 14.79
CA PHE A 35 -2.54 -0.95 13.61
C PHE A 35 -2.36 -2.42 13.97
N CYS A 36 -3.26 -3.28 13.50
CA CYS A 36 -3.11 -4.73 13.70
C CYS A 36 -2.08 -5.39 12.78
N TYR A 37 -1.67 -4.69 11.71
CA TYR A 37 -0.66 -5.14 10.76
C TYR A 37 0.55 -4.19 10.73
N ARG A 38 1.71 -4.77 10.44
CA ARG A 38 2.94 -4.09 10.05
C ARG A 38 3.31 -4.44 8.61
N ILE A 39 4.11 -3.60 7.99
CA ILE A 39 4.72 -3.81 6.68
C ILE A 39 6.01 -4.57 6.88
N LYS A 40 6.02 -5.84 6.50
CA LYS A 40 7.19 -6.72 6.58
C LYS A 40 8.19 -6.48 5.45
N ARG A 41 7.68 -6.11 4.27
CA ARG A 41 8.47 -5.78 3.08
C ARG A 41 7.70 -4.76 2.25
N ALA A 42 8.42 -3.84 1.62
CA ALA A 42 7.84 -2.90 0.67
C ALA A 42 8.79 -2.66 -0.50
N VAL A 43 8.25 -2.60 -1.71
CA VAL A 43 8.99 -2.38 -2.95
C VAL A 43 8.28 -1.34 -3.81
N VAL A 44 9.05 -0.54 -4.54
CA VAL A 44 8.55 0.25 -5.67
C VAL A 44 8.81 -0.53 -6.94
N PHE A 45 7.84 -0.53 -7.84
CA PHE A 45 7.98 -1.18 -9.14
C PHE A 45 7.24 -0.39 -10.22
N GLY A 46 6.97 -1.03 -11.36
CA GLY A 46 6.18 -0.43 -12.42
C GLY A 46 6.94 0.66 -13.18
N SER A 47 6.20 1.57 -13.80
CA SER A 47 6.75 2.60 -14.71
C SER A 47 7.68 3.59 -14.00
N TYR A 48 7.54 3.79 -12.69
CA TYR A 48 8.45 4.63 -11.92
C TYR A 48 9.90 4.12 -11.99
N VAL A 49 10.08 2.81 -11.81
CA VAL A 49 11.39 2.14 -11.81
C VAL A 49 11.85 1.78 -13.22
N ASN A 50 10.95 1.26 -14.04
CA ASN A 50 11.31 0.59 -15.30
C ASN A 50 11.27 1.51 -16.53
N ASP A 51 10.77 2.75 -16.40
CA ASP A 51 10.79 3.75 -17.47
C ASP A 51 11.45 5.08 -17.00
N PRO A 52 12.73 5.08 -16.55
CA PRO A 52 13.35 6.24 -15.90
C PRO A 52 13.36 7.52 -16.77
N GLU A 53 13.42 7.38 -18.09
CA GLU A 53 13.42 8.49 -19.05
C GLU A 53 12.05 9.18 -19.20
N LYS A 54 10.94 8.58 -18.71
CA LYS A 54 9.62 9.19 -18.79
C LYS A 54 9.45 10.29 -17.73
N ASP A 55 9.11 11.50 -18.17
CA ASP A 55 8.80 12.63 -17.28
C ASP A 55 7.41 12.51 -16.64
N THR A 56 6.52 11.69 -17.21
CA THR A 56 5.17 11.48 -16.69
C THR A 56 4.83 10.00 -16.52
N LEU A 57 4.09 9.69 -15.46
CA LEU A 57 3.72 8.34 -15.02
C LEU A 57 2.21 8.28 -14.80
N GLY A 58 1.60 7.09 -14.91
CA GLY A 58 0.18 6.93 -14.59
C GLY A 58 -0.06 7.05 -13.08
N ASP A 59 0.71 6.30 -12.31
CA ASP A 59 0.66 6.19 -10.86
C ASP A 59 2.02 5.73 -10.30
N LEU A 60 2.10 5.68 -8.98
CA LEU A 60 3.19 5.09 -8.21
C LEU A 60 2.74 3.73 -7.70
N ASP A 61 3.35 2.67 -8.24
CA ASP A 61 3.10 1.28 -7.86
C ASP A 61 4.00 0.87 -6.69
N ILE A 62 3.36 0.47 -5.58
CA ILE A 62 4.03 0.00 -4.37
C ILE A 62 3.52 -1.40 -4.04
N GLY A 63 4.43 -2.36 -3.94
CA GLY A 63 4.15 -3.71 -3.48
C GLY A 63 4.44 -3.81 -1.99
N ILE A 64 3.54 -4.40 -1.21
CA ILE A 64 3.72 -4.59 0.23
C ILE A 64 3.42 -6.02 0.66
N GLU A 65 4.22 -6.53 1.60
CA GLU A 65 3.94 -7.75 2.35
C GLU A 65 3.53 -7.36 3.76
N PHE A 66 2.39 -7.88 4.22
CA PHE A 66 1.88 -7.62 5.56
C PHE A 66 2.32 -8.71 6.54
N GLU A 67 2.53 -8.31 7.80
CA GLU A 67 2.66 -9.23 8.93
C GLU A 67 1.71 -8.79 10.04
N ALA A 68 0.97 -9.75 10.61
CA ALA A 68 0.09 -9.46 11.74
C ALA A 68 0.94 -9.19 13.00
N LYS A 69 0.64 -8.09 13.72
CA LYS A 69 1.32 -7.78 14.99
C LYS A 69 0.84 -8.66 16.15
N TYR A 70 -0.36 -9.21 16.01
CA TYR A 70 -1.05 -10.02 17.02
C TYR A 70 -1.63 -11.28 16.38
N PRO A 71 -1.97 -12.33 17.15
CA PRO A 71 -2.76 -13.46 16.64
C PRO A 71 -4.08 -12.99 16.01
N LEU A 72 -4.50 -13.58 14.90
CA LEU A 72 -5.71 -13.15 14.17
C LEU A 72 -7.01 -13.29 14.98
N ASN A 73 -7.02 -14.16 16.00
CA ASN A 73 -8.14 -14.36 16.92
C ASN A 73 -8.02 -13.55 18.22
N SER A 74 -7.12 -12.58 18.27
CA SER A 74 -6.88 -11.74 19.45
C SER A 74 -7.99 -10.70 19.66
N LYS A 75 -7.96 -10.00 20.81
CA LYS A 75 -8.94 -8.94 21.11
C LYS A 75 -8.72 -7.73 20.22
N GLU A 76 -7.47 -7.43 19.92
CA GLU A 76 -6.99 -6.32 19.11
C GLU A 76 -7.61 -6.37 17.70
N PHE A 77 -7.60 -7.54 17.06
CA PHE A 77 -8.27 -7.74 15.78
C PHE A 77 -9.78 -7.54 15.88
N ARG A 78 -10.45 -8.13 16.88
CA ARG A 78 -11.90 -7.96 17.07
C ARG A 78 -12.30 -6.51 17.32
N ASP A 79 -11.57 -5.83 18.21
CA ASP A 79 -11.79 -4.41 18.50
C ASP A 79 -11.63 -3.59 17.22
N LYS A 80 -10.61 -3.91 16.42
CA LYS A 80 -10.36 -3.21 15.16
C LYS A 80 -11.45 -3.46 14.11
N GLU A 81 -11.90 -4.70 13.96
CA GLU A 81 -13.04 -5.04 13.09
C GLU A 81 -14.29 -4.24 13.47
N MET A 82 -14.53 -4.02 14.77
CA MET A 82 -15.64 -3.20 15.27
C MET A 82 -15.52 -1.70 14.99
N GLU A 83 -14.31 -1.18 14.73
CA GLU A 83 -14.12 0.21 14.29
C GLU A 83 -14.63 0.42 12.85
N CYS A 84 -14.81 -0.65 12.09
CA CYS A 84 -15.34 -0.58 10.73
C CYS A 84 -16.78 -0.07 10.74
N ARG A 85 -17.02 1.06 10.07
CA ARG A 85 -18.35 1.68 9.97
C ARG A 85 -19.30 0.95 8.99
N SER A 86 -18.84 -0.12 8.34
CA SER A 86 -19.64 -0.90 7.41
C SER A 86 -20.49 -1.91 8.16
N SER A 87 -21.77 -2.03 7.80
CA SER A 87 -22.64 -3.11 8.29
C SER A 87 -22.35 -4.46 7.62
N ASN A 88 -21.49 -4.50 6.61
CA ASN A 88 -21.09 -5.73 5.93
C ASN A 88 -19.94 -6.41 6.70
N TRP A 89 -20.21 -7.61 7.21
CA TRP A 89 -19.25 -8.44 7.95
C TRP A 89 -17.95 -8.70 7.19
N PHE A 90 -18.00 -8.98 5.88
CA PHE A 90 -16.78 -9.19 5.09
C PHE A 90 -15.91 -7.93 5.05
N THR A 91 -16.53 -6.74 4.98
CA THR A 91 -15.81 -5.47 5.03
C THR A 91 -15.21 -5.22 6.41
N ALA A 92 -15.91 -5.60 7.48
CA ALA A 92 -15.38 -5.51 8.84
C ALA A 92 -14.18 -6.42 9.03
N MET A 93 -14.27 -7.68 8.59
CA MET A 93 -13.20 -8.69 8.70
C MET A 93 -11.89 -8.25 8.01
N ILE A 94 -11.97 -7.60 6.84
CA ILE A 94 -10.77 -7.12 6.13
C ILE A 94 -10.31 -5.72 6.59
N TRP A 95 -11.09 -5.05 7.45
CA TRP A 95 -10.83 -3.67 7.87
C TRP A 95 -9.44 -3.46 8.47
N PRO A 96 -8.92 -4.33 9.37
CA PRO A 96 -7.59 -4.13 9.96
C PRO A 96 -6.46 -4.07 8.92
N ARG A 97 -6.63 -4.75 7.78
CA ARG A 97 -5.69 -4.66 6.66
C ARG A 97 -5.95 -3.43 5.79
N GLU A 98 -7.22 -3.17 5.48
CA GLU A 98 -7.65 -2.06 4.63
C GLU A 98 -7.31 -0.69 5.23
N GLU A 99 -7.34 -0.53 6.56
CA GLU A 99 -6.95 0.72 7.21
C GLU A 99 -5.48 1.08 6.92
N VAL A 100 -4.58 0.09 6.89
CA VAL A 100 -3.17 0.29 6.59
C VAL A 100 -3.01 0.72 5.13
N VAL A 101 -3.68 0.03 4.20
CA VAL A 101 -3.67 0.41 2.77
C VAL A 101 -4.15 1.85 2.59
N ARG A 102 -5.26 2.22 3.24
CA ARG A 102 -5.80 3.58 3.18
C ARG A 102 -4.87 4.62 3.77
N TYR A 103 -4.22 4.30 4.88
CA TYR A 103 -3.23 5.15 5.52
C TYR A 103 -2.04 5.38 4.58
N LEU A 104 -1.44 4.32 4.03
CA LEU A 104 -0.32 4.40 3.09
C LEU A 104 -0.67 5.23 1.84
N ARG A 105 -1.90 5.11 1.32
CA ARG A 105 -2.36 5.89 0.17
C ARG A 105 -2.60 7.36 0.47
N ASN A 106 -2.89 7.73 1.73
CA ASN A 106 -3.24 9.09 2.14
C ASN A 106 -4.24 9.77 1.19
N ARG A 107 -5.30 9.04 0.80
CA ARG A 107 -6.34 9.46 -0.17
C ARG A 107 -5.83 9.80 -1.59
N SER A 108 -4.56 9.55 -1.91
CA SER A 108 -4.02 9.73 -3.25
C SER A 108 -4.63 8.70 -4.21
N GLY A 109 -5.17 9.21 -5.32
CA GLY A 109 -5.61 8.39 -6.45
C GLY A 109 -4.46 7.85 -7.31
N TYR A 110 -3.23 8.32 -7.08
CA TYR A 110 -2.03 7.98 -7.84
C TYR A 110 -1.07 7.06 -7.08
N ILE A 111 -1.47 6.55 -5.92
CA ILE A 111 -0.72 5.50 -5.21
C ILE A 111 -1.53 4.21 -5.35
N SER A 112 -0.92 3.24 -6.03
CA SER A 112 -1.45 1.89 -6.21
C SER A 112 -0.70 0.95 -5.29
N ILE A 113 -1.43 0.30 -4.38
CA ILE A 113 -0.87 -0.63 -3.38
C ILE A 113 -1.24 -2.05 -3.80
N HIS A 114 -0.24 -2.90 -3.89
CA HIS A 114 -0.32 -4.29 -4.35
C HIS A 114 0.15 -5.23 -3.24
N ASP A 115 -0.46 -6.40 -3.10
CA ASP A 115 -0.06 -7.39 -2.10
C ASP A 115 0.96 -8.35 -2.71
N LEU A 116 2.18 -8.36 -2.16
CA LEU A 116 3.26 -9.23 -2.63
C LEU A 116 2.95 -10.72 -2.50
N VAL A 117 2.03 -11.11 -1.60
CA VAL A 117 1.69 -12.52 -1.34
C VAL A 117 0.63 -13.03 -2.32
N THR A 118 -0.35 -12.19 -2.66
CA THR A 118 -1.49 -12.62 -3.49
C THR A 118 -1.34 -12.23 -4.96
N ASP A 119 -0.57 -11.18 -5.26
CA ASP A 119 -0.38 -10.73 -6.64
C ASP A 119 0.69 -11.59 -7.32
N HIS A 120 0.44 -11.96 -8.58
CA HIS A 120 1.29 -12.88 -9.34
C HIS A 120 2.73 -12.37 -9.50
N GLU A 121 3.71 -13.29 -9.44
CA GLU A 121 5.15 -13.00 -9.70
C GLU A 121 5.40 -12.18 -10.98
N ALA A 122 4.53 -12.31 -11.98
CA ALA A 122 4.59 -11.55 -13.22
C ALA A 122 4.62 -10.03 -12.99
N VAL A 123 3.95 -9.53 -11.94
CA VAL A 123 3.92 -8.11 -11.56
C VAL A 123 5.31 -7.61 -11.13
N PHE A 124 6.12 -8.50 -10.54
CA PHE A 124 7.46 -8.21 -10.01
C PHE A 124 8.59 -8.78 -10.87
N SER A 125 8.29 -9.26 -12.08
CA SER A 125 9.26 -9.90 -13.00
C SER A 125 10.30 -8.96 -13.61
N LYS A 126 10.31 -7.69 -13.19
CA LYS A 126 11.20 -6.63 -13.65
C LYS A 126 11.95 -6.01 -12.47
N ASP A 127 12.74 -4.97 -12.73
CA ASP A 127 13.46 -4.24 -11.69
C ASP A 127 12.50 -3.65 -10.64
N ILE A 128 12.94 -3.75 -9.39
CA ILE A 128 12.26 -3.25 -8.19
C ILE A 128 13.25 -2.43 -7.35
N ILE A 129 12.71 -1.50 -6.56
CA ILE A 129 13.46 -0.78 -5.53
C ILE A 129 12.91 -1.21 -4.17
N GLU A 130 13.73 -1.88 -3.36
CA GLU A 130 13.38 -2.18 -1.97
C GLU A 130 13.30 -0.88 -1.15
N LEU A 131 12.25 -0.77 -0.34
CA LEU A 131 12.08 0.33 0.58
C LEU A 131 12.51 -0.06 1.98
N GLU A 132 13.07 0.90 2.70
CA GLU A 132 13.26 0.76 4.13
C GLU A 132 11.89 0.66 4.81
N VAL A 133 11.68 -0.44 5.53
CA VAL A 133 10.46 -0.67 6.31
C VAL A 133 10.69 -0.49 7.80
N SER A 134 11.89 -0.11 8.22
CA SER A 134 12.21 0.15 9.63
C SER A 134 11.71 1.52 10.05
N PRO A 135 10.98 1.61 11.16
CA PRO A 135 11.69 1.49 12.42
C PRO A 135 11.48 0.11 13.04
#